data_AF-A0A7W6HDJ8-F1
#
_entry.id   AF-A0A7W6HDJ8-F1
#
_cell.length_a   1.000
_cell.length_b   1.000
_cell.length_c   1.000
_cell.angle_alpha   90.00
_cell.angle_beta   90.00
_cell.angle_gamma   90.00
#
_symmetry.space_group_name_H-M   'P 1'
#
loop_
_entity.id
_entity.type
_entity.pdbx_description
1 polymer ?
#
loop_
_entity_poly.entity_id
_entity_poly.type
_entity_poly.pdbx_seq_one_letter_code
_entity_poly.pdbx_strand_id
1 'polypeptide(L)' 'MSWEIELREAVNRLFDTLGPVVEMYGGLGPDVLVDLISDDLDLPRETIEAAIRTEAGSRDIPLTPPHSQTVH' A
#
# COMPACT_ATOMS: atom_id res chain seq x y z
N MET A 1 -13.50 12.61 12.10
CA MET A 1 -13.22 11.18 11.91
C MET A 1 -11.83 10.90 12.47
N SER A 2 -11.50 9.67 12.89
CA SER A 2 -10.12 9.36 13.30
C SER A 2 -9.27 9.17 12.04
N TRP A 3 -8.05 9.70 12.03
CA TRP A 3 -7.09 9.59 10.91
C TRP A 3 -6.81 8.12 10.52
N GLU A 4 -6.97 7.18 11.47
CA GLU A 4 -6.84 5.73 11.22
C GLU A 4 -7.92 5.19 10.27
N ILE A 5 -9.14 5.72 10.39
CA ILE A 5 -10.27 5.31 9.54
C ILE A 5 -10.05 5.86 8.13
N GLU A 6 -9.62 7.11 8.02
CA GLU A 6 -9.31 7.75 6.73
C GLU A 6 -8.16 7.03 6.01
N LEU A 7 -7.10 6.67 6.73
CA LEU A 7 -5.99 5.88 6.21
C LEU A 7 -6.47 4.50 5.71
N ARG A 8 -7.26 3.79 6.50
CA ARG A 8 -7.82 2.48 6.10
C ARG A 8 -8.69 2.60 4.85
N GLU A 9 -9.54 3.61 4.75
CA GLU A 9 -10.37 3.84 3.57
C GLU A 9 -9.56 4.23 2.33
N ALA A 10 -8.50 5.02 2.50
CA ALA A 10 -7.58 5.38 1.41
C ALA A 10 -6.84 4.15 0.87
N VAL A 11 -6.27 3.33 1.75
CA VAL A 11 -5.60 2.07 1.39
C VAL A 11 -6.56 1.11 0.70
N ASN A 12 -7.79 0.98 1.19
CA ASN A 12 -8.77 0.09 0.57
C ASN A 12 -9.18 0.56 -0.83
N ARG A 13 -9.40 1.87 -1.03
CA ARG A 13 -9.65 2.44 -2.36
C ARG A 13 -8.48 2.24 -3.33
N LEU A 14 -7.24 2.35 -2.81
CA LEU A 14 -6.04 2.07 -3.59
C LEU A 14 -6.03 0.62 -4.07
N PHE A 15 -6.30 -0.35 -3.19
CA PHE A 15 -6.38 -1.76 -3.57
C PHE A 15 -7.54 -2.07 -4.52
N ASP A 16 -8.70 -1.43 -4.36
CA ASP A 16 -9.82 -1.63 -5.29
C ASP A 16 -9.49 -1.11 -6.70
N THR A 17 -8.72 -0.02 -6.77
CA THR A 17 -8.27 0.57 -8.04
C THR A 17 -7.17 -0.25 -8.69
N LEU A 18 -6.23 -0.77 -7.89
CA LEU A 18 -5.04 -1.48 -8.36
C LEU A 18 -5.18 -3.00 -8.38
N GLY A 19 -6.26 -3.57 -7.85
CA GLY A 19 -6.51 -5.01 -7.83
C GLY A 19 -6.30 -5.71 -9.18
N PRO A 20 -6.86 -5.19 -10.30
CA PRO A 20 -6.63 -5.74 -11.62
C PRO A 20 -5.15 -5.70 -12.06
N VAL A 21 -4.39 -4.71 -11.60
CA VAL A 21 -2.95 -4.56 -11.87
C VAL A 21 -2.16 -5.55 -11.02
N VAL A 22 -2.50 -5.71 -9.74
CA VAL A 22 -1.88 -6.71 -8.86
C VAL A 22 -2.03 -8.11 -9.44
N GLU A 23 -3.23 -8.47 -9.89
CA GLU A 23 -3.51 -9.77 -10.52
C GLU A 23 -2.71 -9.97 -11.81
N MET A 24 -2.56 -8.91 -12.62
CA MET A 24 -1.84 -8.98 -13.89
C MET A 24 -0.32 -9.09 -13.73
N TYR A 25 0.25 -8.40 -12.74
CA TYR A 25 1.71 -8.29 -12.54
C TYR A 25 2.25 -9.18 -11.41
N GLY A 26 1.38 -9.92 -10.71
CA GLY A 26 1.76 -10.87 -9.66
C GLY A 26 2.14 -10.23 -8.33
N GLY A 27 1.78 -8.97 -8.12
CA GLY A 27 2.05 -8.22 -6.90
C GLY A 27 2.38 -6.75 -7.14
N LEU A 28 2.32 -5.95 -6.08
CA LEU A 28 2.80 -4.57 -6.08
C LEU A 28 3.79 -4.34 -4.93
N GLY A 29 4.78 -3.49 -5.20
CA GLY A 29 5.73 -3.05 -4.19
C GLY A 29 5.04 -2.14 -3.17
N PRO A 30 5.17 -2.41 -1.85
CA PRO A 30 4.57 -1.56 -0.83
C PRO A 30 5.08 -0.11 -0.93
N ASP A 31 6.33 0.11 -1.35
CA ASP A 31 6.89 1.45 -1.55
C ASP A 31 6.13 2.30 -2.58
N VAL A 32 5.71 1.68 -3.69
CA VAL A 32 4.95 2.37 -4.75
C VAL A 32 3.56 2.73 -4.24
N LEU A 33 2.95 1.84 -3.47
CA LEU A 33 1.63 2.08 -2.87
C LEU A 33 1.70 3.21 -1.85
N VAL A 34 2.77 3.28 -1.07
CA VAL A 34 3.00 4.37 -0.13
C VAL A 34 3.20 5.68 -0.87
N ASP A 35 4.04 5.72 -1.91
CA ASP A 35 4.27 6.93 -2.72
C ASP A 35 2.97 7.48 -3.31
N LEU A 36 2.09 6.60 -3.81
CA LEU A 36 0.83 6.99 -4.43
C LEU A 36 -0.16 7.68 -3.49
N ILE A 37 -0.11 7.39 -2.19
CA ILE A 37 -1.08 7.93 -1.21
C ILE A 37 -0.44 8.85 -0.18
N SER A 38 0.89 8.96 -0.15
CA SER A 38 1.61 9.89 0.71
C SER A 38 1.38 11.35 0.31
N ASP A 39 1.09 11.62 -0.97
CA ASP A 39 0.72 12.97 -1.43
C ASP A 39 -0.67 13.39 -0.92
N ASP A 40 -1.59 12.43 -0.72
CA ASP A 40 -2.95 12.68 -0.25
C ASP A 40 -3.10 12.64 1.28
N LEU A 41 -2.15 12.01 1.98
CA LEU A 41 -2.19 11.80 3.42
C LEU A 41 -1.00 12.50 4.09
N ASP A 42 -1.27 13.46 4.97
CA ASP A 42 -0.27 14.09 5.84
C ASP A 42 0.12 13.15 7.01
N LEU A 43 0.58 11.94 6.67
CA LEU A 43 0.94 10.89 7.59
C LEU A 43 2.38 10.40 7.32
N PRO A 44 3.10 9.90 8.34
CA PRO A 44 4.42 9.33 8.14
C PRO A 44 4.38 8.13 7.18
N ARG A 45 5.38 8.04 6.30
CA ARG A 45 5.58 6.92 5.37
C ARG A 45 5.42 5.56 6.06
N GLU A 46 6.06 5.39 7.21
CA GLU A 46 6.03 4.14 7.99
C GLU A 46 4.62 3.79 8.47
N THR A 47 3.81 4.78 8.83
CA THR A 47 2.41 4.60 9.24
C THR A 47 1.57 4.12 8.07
N ILE A 48 1.75 4.74 6.91
CA ILE A 48 1.07 4.37 5.67
C ILE A 48 1.47 2.95 5.24
N GLU A 49 2.77 2.63 5.27
CA GLU A 49 3.29 1.32 4.91
C GLU A 49 2.75 0.22 5.83
N ALA A 50 2.72 0.47 7.15
CA ALA A 50 2.16 -0.46 8.11
C ALA A 50 0.69 -0.76 7.80
N ALA A 51 -0.11 0.27 7.49
CA ALA A 51 -1.51 0.08 7.10
C ALA A 51 -1.64 -0.73 5.80
N ILE A 52 -0.83 -0.44 4.78
CA ILE A 52 -0.81 -1.20 3.52
C ILE A 52 -0.51 -2.67 3.77
N ARG A 53 0.50 -2.99 4.59
CA ARG A 53 0.85 -4.38 4.93
C ARG A 53 -0.27 -5.08 5.69
N THR A 54 -0.89 -4.41 6.66
CA THR A 54 -2.01 -4.96 7.43
C THR A 54 -3.21 -5.25 6.54
N GLU A 55 -3.63 -4.30 5.71
CA GLU A 55 -4.81 -4.44 4.86
C GLU A 55 -4.56 -5.44 3.71
N ALA A 56 -3.36 -5.46 3.13
CA ALA A 56 -2.99 -6.46 2.13
C ALA A 56 -3.04 -7.88 2.71
N GLY A 57 -2.50 -8.08 3.93
CA GLY A 57 -2.55 -9.36 4.62
C GLY A 57 -3.98 -9.80 4.95
N SER A 58 -4.88 -8.87 5.25
CA SER A 58 -6.29 -9.18 5.48
C SER A 58 -7.05 -9.55 4.19
N ARG A 59 -6.60 -9.08 3.03
CA ARG A 59 -7.27 -9.26 1.74
C ARG A 59 -6.59 -10.30 0.83
N ASP A 60 -5.53 -10.95 1.31
CA ASP A 60 -4.71 -11.89 0.54
C ASP A 60 -4.14 -11.25 -0.74
N ILE A 61 -3.78 -9.97 -0.66
CA ILE A 61 -3.18 -9.24 -1.77
C ILE A 61 -1.66 -9.51 -1.75
N PRO A 62 -1.08 -10.11 -2.80
CA PRO A 62 0.35 -10.35 -2.85
C PRO A 62 1.11 -9.01 -2.91
N LEU A 63 1.84 -8.71 -1.85
CA LEU A 63 2.84 -7.64 -1.87
C LEU A 63 4.16 -8.24 -2.31
N THR A 64 4.80 -7.64 -3.31
CA THR A 64 6.18 -8.03 -3.61
C THR A 64 7.03 -7.69 -2.40
N PRO A 65 8.06 -8.51 -2.06
CA PRO A 65 9.02 -8.11 -1.05
C PRO A 65 9.53 -6.71 -1.40
N PRO A 66 9.79 -5.84 -0.39
CA PRO A 66 10.42 -4.55 -0.65
C PRO A 66 11.60 -4.84 -1.54
N HIS A 67 11.66 -4.20 -2.71
CA HIS A 67 12.78 -4.39 -3.60
C HIS A 67 14.00 -4.12 -2.74
N SER A 68 14.78 -5.16 -2.46
CA SER A 68 16.11 -4.98 -1.93
C SER A 68 16.74 -4.06 -2.97
N GLN A 69 16.95 -2.81 -2.59
CA GLN A 69 17.78 -1.93 -3.37
C GLN A 69 19.13 -2.63 -3.37
N THR A 70 19.36 -3.45 -4.40
CA THR A 70 20.70 -3.89 -4.75
C THR A 70 21.39 -2.62 -5.22
N VAL A 71 21.91 -1.89 -4.24
CA VAL A 71 22.88 -0.83 -4.45
C VAL A 71 24.12 -1.49 -5.04
N HIS A 72 24.53 -0.95 -6.19
CA HIS A 72 25.76 -1.18 -6.96
C HIS A 72 25.81 -2.35 -7.95
#